data_AF-A0A947NI32-F1
#
_entry.id   AF-A0A947NI32-F1
#
_cell.length_a   1.000
_cell.length_b   1.000
_cell.length_c   1.000
_cell.angle_alpha   90.00
_cell.angle_beta   90.00
_cell.angle_gamma   90.00
#
_symmetry.space_group_name_H-M   'P 1'
#
loop_
_entity.id
_entity.type
_entity.pdbx_description
1 polymer ?
#
loop_
_entity_poly.entity_id
_entity_poly.type
_entity_poly.pdbx_seq_one_letter_code
_entity_poly.pdbx_strand_id
1 'polypeptide(L)'
;MNATRQERLLGELKYALAVTRQDDLKAWGTRSASQLPTIATRRIRNLGMLLSSIARFTGKELLNAIRAMGEGRLGQHLGNRSAAAIDGSIEIKKRVESAVSTVASALRNDPKSNAPGVLALAMGFLVGSGGLDGNGGIPDSDLALGIEWHRSPFTHSIIAGIVVEGAILALVDLTGVIHDKLPAEYDPFWDKLLAAKESIAARLSQGASAGIAYHLGVDAVLQPGAYHDLPFSMPMEAHQTILAMNAAAEAIDVGHKQSTGERVVSQASGVAQDGFKAIGAGLKMLIPGK
;
A
#
# COMPACT_ATOMS: atom_id res chain seq x y z
N MET A 1 -41.98 19.27 4.75
CA MET A 1 -40.69 19.43 4.04
C MET A 1 -40.23 18.03 3.68
N ASN A 2 -39.93 17.77 2.40
CA ASN A 2 -39.37 16.47 2.02
C ASN A 2 -37.92 16.40 2.49
N ALA A 3 -37.54 15.30 3.14
CA ALA A 3 -36.16 15.05 3.51
C ALA A 3 -35.27 15.10 2.26
N THR A 4 -34.09 15.71 2.39
CA THR A 4 -33.08 15.67 1.35
C THR A 4 -32.66 14.23 1.07
N ARG A 5 -32.11 13.98 -0.12
CA ARG A 5 -31.62 12.63 -0.47
C ARG A 5 -30.53 12.16 0.50
N GLN A 6 -29.70 13.06 1.00
CA GLN A 6 -28.65 12.79 1.98
C GLN A 6 -29.25 12.35 3.33
N GLU A 7 -30.26 13.06 3.82
CA GLU A 7 -30.96 12.69 5.05
C GLU A 7 -31.67 11.35 4.91
N ARG A 8 -32.25 11.06 3.74
CA ARG A 8 -32.82 9.75 3.42
C ARG A 8 -31.77 8.64 3.50
N LEU A 9 -30.63 8.79 2.81
CA LEU A 9 -29.54 7.82 2.84
C LEU A 9 -29.02 7.57 4.26
N LEU A 10 -28.84 8.63 5.05
CA LEU A 10 -28.43 8.51 6.45
C LEU A 10 -29.49 7.80 7.29
N GLY A 11 -30.78 8.08 7.06
CA GLY A 11 -31.90 7.40 7.71
C GLY A 11 -31.95 5.91 7.39
N GLU A 12 -31.76 5.54 6.12
CA GLU A 12 -31.69 4.15 5.65
C GLU A 12 -30.52 3.40 6.28
N LEU A 13 -29.33 4.01 6.34
CA LEU A 13 -28.17 3.44 7.01
C LEU A 13 -28.43 3.23 8.51
N LYS A 14 -28.98 4.24 9.19
CA LYS A 14 -29.32 4.13 10.62
C LYS A 14 -30.33 3.02 10.88
N TYR A 15 -31.36 2.91 10.04
CA TYR A 15 -32.34 1.84 10.11
C TYR A 15 -31.66 0.47 9.96
N ALA A 16 -30.88 0.29 8.90
CA ALA A 16 -30.20 -0.97 8.62
C ALA A 16 -29.26 -1.39 9.76
N LEU A 17 -28.49 -0.45 10.31
CA LEU A 17 -27.65 -0.69 11.49
C LEU A 17 -28.48 -1.08 12.73
N ALA A 18 -29.61 -0.42 12.97
CA ALA A 18 -30.46 -0.69 14.13
C ALA A 18 -31.12 -2.08 14.07
N VAL A 19 -31.43 -2.59 12.87
CA VAL A 19 -32.03 -3.92 12.69
C VAL A 19 -31.01 -5.02 12.41
N THR A 20 -29.72 -4.67 12.25
CA THR A 20 -28.64 -5.65 12.12
C THR A 20 -28.46 -6.38 13.44
N ARG A 21 -28.59 -7.71 13.42
CA ARG A 21 -28.54 -8.52 14.64
C ARG A 21 -27.10 -8.72 15.09
N GLN A 22 -26.93 -8.95 16.40
CA GLN A 22 -25.61 -9.26 16.97
C GLN A 22 -24.96 -10.48 16.31
N ASP A 23 -25.73 -11.49 15.93
CA ASP A 23 -25.21 -12.68 15.25
C ASP A 23 -24.69 -12.37 13.84
N ASP A 24 -25.35 -11.45 13.12
CA ASP A 24 -24.91 -10.99 11.81
C ASP A 24 -23.56 -10.25 11.95
N LEU A 25 -23.40 -9.42 13.00
CA LEU A 25 -22.15 -8.73 13.33
C LEU A 25 -21.03 -9.68 13.80
N LYS A 26 -21.35 -10.71 14.60
CA LYS A 26 -20.37 -11.73 15.01
C LYS A 26 -19.87 -12.52 13.80
N ALA A 27 -20.78 -12.90 12.90
CA ALA A 27 -20.42 -13.59 11.66
C ALA A 27 -19.54 -12.72 10.77
N TRP A 28 -19.90 -11.44 10.60
CA TRP A 28 -19.09 -10.44 9.90
C TRP A 28 -17.69 -10.29 10.51
N GLY A 29 -17.61 -10.13 11.83
CA GLY A 29 -16.33 -9.98 12.54
C GLY A 29 -15.45 -11.22 12.40
N THR A 30 -16.04 -12.41 12.47
CA THR A 30 -15.34 -13.69 12.27
C THR A 30 -14.79 -13.80 10.84
N ARG A 31 -15.62 -13.51 9.83
CA ARG A 31 -15.17 -13.50 8.43
C ARG A 31 -14.05 -12.48 8.20
N SER A 32 -14.20 -11.26 8.73
CA SER A 32 -13.20 -10.20 8.62
C SER A 32 -11.87 -10.61 9.24
N ALA A 33 -11.88 -11.16 10.45
CA ALA A 33 -10.68 -11.65 11.12
C ALA A 33 -10.02 -12.82 10.36
N SER A 34 -10.82 -13.71 9.76
CA SER A 34 -10.32 -14.85 8.98
C SER A 34 -9.55 -14.46 7.71
N GLN A 35 -9.69 -13.21 7.24
CA GLN A 35 -8.92 -12.72 6.09
C GLN A 35 -7.50 -12.29 6.46
N LEU A 36 -7.25 -11.90 7.72
CA LEU A 36 -5.95 -11.39 8.16
C LEU A 36 -4.80 -12.38 7.93
N PRO A 37 -4.94 -13.69 8.24
CA PRO A 37 -3.89 -14.67 7.95
C PRO A 37 -3.55 -14.76 6.46
N THR A 38 -4.55 -14.68 5.58
CA THR A 38 -4.35 -14.72 4.12
C THR A 38 -3.57 -13.49 3.64
N ILE A 39 -3.96 -12.31 4.12
CA ILE A 39 -3.28 -11.04 3.80
C ILE A 39 -1.84 -11.07 4.32
N ALA A 40 -1.65 -11.48 5.58
CA ALA A 40 -0.34 -11.58 6.20
C ALA A 40 0.58 -12.56 5.46
N THR A 41 0.08 -13.75 5.13
CA THR A 41 0.84 -14.78 4.40
C THR A 41 1.30 -14.26 3.04
N ARG A 42 0.44 -13.53 2.31
CA ARG A 42 0.78 -12.93 1.01
C ARG A 42 1.93 -11.93 1.13
N ARG A 43 1.86 -11.01 2.10
CA ARG A 43 2.89 -9.98 2.34
C ARG A 43 4.21 -10.57 2.84
N ILE A 44 4.16 -11.54 3.77
CA ILE A 44 5.34 -12.28 4.24
C ILE A 44 6.00 -13.04 3.07
N ARG A 45 5.20 -13.68 2.21
CA ARG A 45 5.74 -14.36 1.01
C ARG A 45 6.42 -13.38 0.06
N ASN A 46 5.86 -12.18 -0.14
CA ASN A 46 6.51 -11.15 -0.97
C ASN A 46 7.86 -10.72 -0.39
N LEU A 47 7.93 -10.51 0.93
CA LEU A 47 9.18 -10.21 1.63
C LEU A 47 10.19 -11.38 1.52
N GLY A 48 9.73 -12.62 1.67
CA GLY A 48 10.57 -13.81 1.50
C GLY A 48 11.07 -13.98 0.07
N MET A 49 10.26 -13.66 -0.94
CA MET A 49 10.68 -13.65 -2.34
C MET A 49 11.75 -12.59 -2.60
N LEU A 50 11.61 -11.39 -2.01
CA LEU A 50 12.62 -10.34 -2.07
C LEU A 50 13.94 -10.81 -1.44
N LEU A 51 13.89 -11.33 -0.21
CA LEU A 51 15.05 -11.90 0.49
C LEU A 51 15.72 -13.02 -0.31
N SER A 52 14.94 -13.93 -0.89
CA SER A 52 15.47 -15.03 -1.70
C SER A 52 16.08 -14.54 -3.02
N SER A 53 15.54 -13.48 -3.62
CA SER A 53 16.05 -12.89 -4.85
C SER A 53 17.38 -12.20 -4.60
N ILE A 54 17.53 -11.54 -3.44
CA ILE A 54 18.80 -10.95 -2.98
C ILE A 54 19.82 -12.07 -2.68
N ALA A 55 19.42 -13.10 -1.92
CA ALA A 55 20.31 -14.19 -1.53
C ALA A 55 20.80 -15.06 -2.72
N ARG A 56 19.93 -15.33 -3.70
CA ARG A 56 20.29 -16.09 -4.92
C ARG A 56 21.14 -15.28 -5.88
N PHE A 57 21.05 -13.95 -5.87
CA PHE A 57 21.87 -13.13 -6.74
C PHE A 57 23.30 -12.98 -6.22
N THR A 58 23.58 -13.01 -4.91
CA THR A 58 24.97 -13.11 -4.41
C THR A 58 25.17 -13.44 -2.92
N GLY A 59 25.50 -14.71 -2.64
CA GLY A 59 25.90 -15.16 -1.29
C GLY A 59 27.21 -14.58 -0.76
N LYS A 60 28.16 -14.17 -1.63
CA LYS A 60 29.43 -13.54 -1.22
C LYS A 60 29.35 -12.03 -1.06
N GLU A 61 28.42 -11.39 -1.76
CA GLU A 61 28.35 -9.94 -1.76
C GLU A 61 27.43 -9.37 -0.68
N LEU A 62 26.39 -10.10 -0.29
CA LEU A 62 25.61 -9.78 0.90
C LEU A 62 26.51 -9.76 2.16
N LEU A 63 27.41 -10.72 2.30
CA LEU A 63 28.40 -10.77 3.39
C LEU A 63 29.38 -9.58 3.35
N ASN A 64 29.75 -9.10 2.17
CA ASN A 64 30.63 -7.94 2.00
C ASN A 64 29.89 -6.61 2.19
N ALA A 65 28.62 -6.51 1.79
CA ALA A 65 27.76 -5.36 2.06
C ALA A 65 27.44 -5.25 3.56
N ILE A 66 27.17 -6.37 4.24
CA ILE A 66 27.01 -6.44 5.70
C ILE A 66 28.33 -6.07 6.41
N ARG A 67 29.50 -6.49 5.91
CA ARG A 67 30.81 -6.06 6.43
C ARG A 67 31.08 -4.57 6.22
N ALA A 68 30.83 -4.05 5.01
CA ALA A 68 31.02 -2.63 4.69
C ALA A 68 30.04 -1.73 5.48
N MET A 69 28.84 -2.26 5.78
CA MET A 69 27.83 -1.66 6.67
C MET A 69 28.29 -1.66 8.13
N GLY A 70 29.00 -2.70 8.58
CA GLY A 70 29.67 -2.71 9.88
C GLY A 70 30.87 -1.75 9.99
N GLU A 71 31.37 -1.23 8.87
CA GLU A 71 32.56 -0.37 8.78
C GLU A 71 32.25 1.10 8.44
N GLY A 72 30.97 1.48 8.29
CA GLY A 72 30.55 2.88 8.10
C GLY A 72 30.97 3.53 6.77
N ARG A 73 31.27 2.73 5.73
CA ARG A 73 31.83 3.21 4.44
C ARG A 73 30.79 3.31 3.31
N LEU A 74 29.51 3.24 3.62
CA LEU A 74 28.43 3.18 2.62
C LEU A 74 28.35 4.47 1.77
N GLY A 75 28.48 5.64 2.39
CA GLY A 75 28.36 6.95 1.73
C GLY A 75 29.43 7.25 0.68
N GLN A 76 30.67 6.76 0.88
CA GLN A 76 31.75 6.90 -0.11
C GLN A 76 31.61 5.94 -1.30
N HIS A 77 30.81 4.87 -1.17
CA HIS A 77 30.56 3.91 -2.24
C HIS A 77 29.36 4.30 -3.13
N LEU A 78 28.47 5.13 -2.61
CA LEU A 78 27.25 5.61 -3.28
C LEU A 78 27.49 6.81 -4.23
N GLY A 79 28.54 7.61 -3.99
CA GLY A 79 28.76 8.89 -4.67
C GLY A 79 29.14 8.85 -6.16
N ASN A 80 29.52 7.69 -6.72
CA ASN A 80 30.11 7.60 -8.06
C ASN A 80 29.26 6.90 -9.15
N ARG A 81 27.97 6.62 -8.94
CA ARG A 81 27.14 5.88 -9.94
C ARG A 81 25.90 6.65 -10.43
N SER A 82 26.11 7.90 -10.83
CA SER A 82 25.09 8.81 -11.38
C SER A 82 24.44 8.36 -12.69
N ALA A 83 25.13 7.63 -13.57
CA ALA A 83 24.61 7.29 -14.91
C ALA A 83 23.43 6.29 -14.90
N ALA A 84 23.43 5.29 -14.02
CA ALA A 84 22.37 4.29 -13.99
C ALA A 84 21.14 4.71 -13.17
N ALA A 85 21.33 5.59 -12.20
CA ALA A 85 20.23 6.32 -11.56
C ALA A 85 19.51 7.21 -12.58
N ILE A 86 20.23 7.79 -13.53
CA ILE A 86 19.67 8.60 -14.63
C ILE A 86 18.87 7.73 -15.61
N ASP A 87 19.39 6.59 -16.08
CA ASP A 87 18.64 5.71 -17.00
C ASP A 87 17.39 5.11 -16.34
N GLY A 88 17.49 4.72 -15.07
CA GLY A 88 16.34 4.28 -14.27
C GLY A 88 15.29 5.39 -14.09
N SER A 89 15.72 6.65 -13.93
CA SER A 89 14.80 7.80 -13.83
C SER A 89 14.04 8.07 -15.13
N ILE A 90 14.67 7.83 -16.30
CA ILE A 90 14.03 7.98 -17.61
C ILE A 90 12.99 6.89 -17.83
N GLU A 91 13.29 5.65 -17.42
CA GLU A 91 12.34 4.54 -17.52
C GLU A 91 11.15 4.72 -16.56
N ILE A 92 11.40 5.16 -15.33
CA ILE A 92 10.35 5.51 -14.35
C ILE A 92 9.46 6.62 -14.91
N LYS A 93 10.06 7.68 -15.47
CA LYS A 93 9.31 8.79 -16.08
C LYS A 93 8.39 8.32 -17.20
N LYS A 94 8.89 7.51 -18.14
CA LYS A 94 8.08 6.95 -19.24
C LYS A 94 6.92 6.10 -18.73
N ARG A 95 7.14 5.34 -17.66
CA ARG A 95 6.08 4.50 -17.06
C ARG A 95 5.05 5.35 -16.31
N VAL A 96 5.47 6.41 -15.60
CA VAL A 96 4.56 7.41 -14.99
C VAL A 96 3.70 8.05 -16.07
N GLU A 97 4.32 8.50 -17.17
CA GLU A 97 3.61 9.09 -18.30
C GLU A 97 2.61 8.11 -18.92
N SER A 98 2.99 6.83 -19.09
CA SER A 98 2.09 5.77 -19.55
C SER A 98 0.92 5.52 -18.60
N ALA A 99 1.17 5.49 -17.29
CA ALA A 99 0.15 5.29 -16.27
C ALA A 99 -0.85 6.46 -16.25
N VAL A 100 -0.35 7.71 -16.30
CA VAL A 100 -1.17 8.92 -16.37
C VAL A 100 -1.98 8.96 -17.65
N SER A 101 -1.37 8.65 -18.80
CA SER A 101 -2.07 8.57 -20.08
C SER A 101 -3.19 7.51 -20.06
N THR A 102 -2.92 6.36 -19.44
CA THR A 102 -3.85 5.25 -19.32
C THR A 102 -5.04 5.61 -18.41
N VAL A 103 -4.79 6.24 -17.25
CA VAL A 103 -5.86 6.76 -16.37
C VAL A 103 -6.67 7.85 -17.09
N ALA A 104 -6.01 8.80 -17.76
CA ALA A 104 -6.68 9.86 -18.51
C ALA A 104 -7.56 9.29 -19.63
N SER A 105 -7.11 8.24 -20.30
CA SER A 105 -7.86 7.57 -21.37
C SER A 105 -9.08 6.83 -20.80
N ALA A 106 -8.91 6.10 -19.69
CA ALA A 106 -10.01 5.41 -19.02
C ALA A 106 -11.10 6.39 -18.53
N LEU A 107 -10.70 7.50 -17.91
CA LEU A 107 -11.62 8.55 -17.48
C LEU A 107 -12.30 9.27 -18.65
N ARG A 108 -11.61 9.46 -19.77
CA ARG A 108 -12.18 10.10 -20.96
C ARG A 108 -13.20 9.19 -21.66
N ASN A 109 -12.91 7.89 -21.75
CA ASN A 109 -13.69 6.95 -22.54
C ASN A 109 -14.92 6.43 -21.79
N ASP A 110 -14.80 6.17 -20.48
CA ASP A 110 -15.93 5.74 -19.64
C ASP A 110 -15.77 6.27 -18.20
N PRO A 111 -16.05 7.57 -17.97
CA PRO A 111 -15.89 8.17 -16.65
C PRO A 111 -16.79 7.56 -15.59
N LYS A 112 -18.00 7.09 -15.95
CA LYS A 112 -18.97 6.58 -14.98
C LYS A 112 -18.49 5.28 -14.33
N SER A 113 -17.86 4.40 -15.12
CA SER A 113 -17.33 3.13 -14.61
C SER A 113 -15.94 3.29 -13.99
N ASN A 114 -15.11 4.22 -14.49
CA ASN A 114 -13.72 4.33 -14.08
C ASN A 114 -13.46 5.33 -12.93
N ALA A 115 -14.22 6.43 -12.86
CA ALA A 115 -13.97 7.48 -11.87
C ALA A 115 -14.04 6.99 -10.41
N PRO A 116 -15.00 6.12 -10.00
CA PRO A 116 -15.02 5.61 -8.63
C PRO A 116 -13.75 4.82 -8.28
N GLY A 117 -13.26 3.99 -9.20
CA GLY A 117 -12.05 3.21 -9.00
C GLY A 117 -10.78 4.07 -8.95
N VAL A 118 -10.69 5.09 -9.81
CA VAL A 118 -9.56 6.05 -9.80
C VAL A 118 -9.57 6.89 -8.52
N LEU A 119 -10.74 7.34 -8.08
CA LEU A 119 -10.87 8.08 -6.81
C LEU A 119 -10.48 7.19 -5.63
N ALA A 120 -10.97 5.95 -5.57
CA ALA A 120 -10.62 5.01 -4.51
C ALA A 120 -9.11 4.74 -4.47
N LEU A 121 -8.48 4.53 -5.63
CA LEU A 121 -7.04 4.37 -5.75
C LEU A 121 -6.28 5.61 -5.23
N ALA A 122 -6.67 6.81 -5.64
CA ALA A 122 -6.03 8.05 -5.24
C ALA A 122 -6.20 8.33 -3.73
N MET A 123 -7.41 8.11 -3.19
CA MET A 123 -7.66 8.23 -1.76
C MET A 123 -6.82 7.25 -0.95
N GLY A 124 -6.77 5.98 -1.38
CA GLY A 124 -5.94 4.97 -0.74
C GLY A 124 -4.47 5.40 -0.75
N PHE A 125 -3.97 5.88 -1.89
CA PHE A 125 -2.60 6.36 -2.00
C PHE A 125 -2.32 7.52 -1.04
N LEU A 126 -3.16 8.56 -1.02
CA LEU A 126 -2.98 9.72 -0.16
C LEU A 126 -3.05 9.35 1.32
N VAL A 127 -3.97 8.46 1.71
CA VAL A 127 -4.06 7.96 3.09
C VAL A 127 -2.83 7.12 3.43
N GLY A 128 -2.32 6.31 2.50
CA GLY A 128 -1.11 5.51 2.71
C GLY A 128 0.18 6.32 2.74
N SER A 129 0.28 7.37 1.93
CA SER A 129 1.51 8.15 1.77
C SER A 129 1.60 9.35 2.71
N GLY A 130 0.46 9.89 3.15
CA GLY A 130 0.39 11.16 3.89
C GLY A 130 0.42 12.41 3.02
N GLY A 131 0.85 12.27 1.77
CA GLY A 131 1.02 13.38 0.84
C GLY A 131 2.17 13.11 -0.13
N LEU A 132 2.62 14.18 -0.79
CA LEU A 132 3.77 14.13 -1.70
C LEU A 132 5.11 14.19 -0.95
N ASP A 133 5.15 14.83 0.21
CA ASP A 133 6.33 14.90 1.07
C ASP A 133 6.55 13.62 1.89
N GLY A 134 5.60 12.68 1.82
CA GLY A 134 5.68 11.40 2.52
C GLY A 134 5.47 11.53 4.03
N ASN A 135 5.04 12.70 4.52
CA ASN A 135 4.76 12.89 5.95
C ASN A 135 3.27 12.65 6.22
N GLY A 136 2.97 12.02 7.35
CA GLY A 136 1.62 11.62 7.70
C GLY A 136 1.20 10.33 7.00
N GLY A 137 -0.11 10.06 7.02
CA GLY A 137 -0.66 8.83 6.44
C GLY A 137 -0.54 7.63 7.36
N ILE A 138 -0.70 6.43 6.80
CA ILE A 138 -0.81 5.19 7.57
C ILE A 138 0.42 4.91 8.44
N PRO A 139 1.67 5.01 7.92
CA PRO A 139 2.84 4.73 8.76
C PRO A 139 3.00 5.72 9.91
N ASP A 140 2.63 6.98 9.73
CA ASP A 140 2.68 8.01 10.79
C ASP A 140 1.44 8.05 11.68
N SER A 141 0.58 7.02 11.64
CA SER A 141 -0.60 6.96 12.50
C SER A 141 -0.26 6.86 13.99
N ASP A 142 0.95 6.41 14.34
CA ASP A 142 1.47 6.44 15.71
C ASP A 142 1.53 7.86 16.28
N LEU A 143 2.00 8.84 15.49
CA LEU A 143 2.03 10.25 15.86
C LEU A 143 0.63 10.79 16.17
N ALA A 144 -0.35 10.45 15.34
CA ALA A 144 -1.74 10.90 15.51
C ALA A 144 -2.43 10.24 16.73
N LEU A 145 -1.99 9.05 17.12
CA LEU A 145 -2.51 8.31 18.28
C LEU A 145 -1.79 8.67 19.59
N GLY A 146 -0.86 9.64 19.57
CA GLY A 146 -0.08 10.03 20.75
C GLY A 146 0.90 8.95 21.20
N ILE A 147 1.22 7.99 20.31
CA ILE A 147 2.28 7.02 20.53
C ILE A 147 3.57 7.76 20.15
N GLU A 148 4.33 8.18 21.16
CA GLU A 148 5.53 9.05 21.01
C GLU A 148 6.66 8.45 20.15
N TRP A 149 6.51 7.20 19.69
CA TRP A 149 7.52 6.42 18.97
C TRP A 149 7.21 6.38 17.47
N HIS A 150 7.54 7.46 16.78
CA HIS A 150 7.54 7.53 15.32
C HIS A 150 8.45 6.42 14.75
N ARG A 151 7.98 5.66 13.75
CA ARG A 151 8.73 4.56 13.11
C ARG A 151 8.85 3.29 13.96
N SER A 152 7.74 2.83 14.51
CA SER A 152 7.67 1.48 15.10
C SER A 152 7.60 0.38 14.00
N PRO A 153 8.03 -0.86 14.28
CA PRO A 153 7.81 -1.99 13.37
C PRO A 153 6.33 -2.26 13.10
N PHE A 154 5.42 -1.80 13.95
CA PHE A 154 3.98 -2.01 13.77
C PHE A 154 3.40 -1.08 12.69
N THR A 155 3.81 0.18 12.70
CA THR A 155 3.30 1.23 11.80
C THR A 155 4.12 1.37 10.52
N HIS A 156 5.45 1.21 10.60
CA HIS A 156 6.37 1.37 9.47
C HIS A 156 6.80 0.03 8.87
N SER A 157 5.86 -0.89 8.69
CA SER A 157 6.14 -2.19 8.05
C SER A 157 4.94 -2.73 7.29
N ILE A 158 5.10 -3.93 6.73
CA ILE A 158 4.00 -4.70 6.15
C ILE A 158 2.82 -4.92 7.11
N ILE A 159 3.01 -4.78 8.43
CA ILE A 159 1.95 -4.93 9.43
C ILE A 159 0.86 -3.87 9.26
N ALA A 160 1.25 -2.61 9.05
CA ALA A 160 0.29 -1.54 8.79
C ALA A 160 -0.52 -1.82 7.52
N GLY A 161 0.14 -2.35 6.48
CA GLY A 161 -0.51 -2.81 5.26
C GLY A 161 -1.52 -3.95 5.49
N ILE A 162 -1.22 -4.89 6.39
CA ILE A 162 -2.14 -5.97 6.80
C ILE A 162 -3.39 -5.40 7.46
N VAL A 163 -3.20 -4.52 8.45
CA VAL A 163 -4.30 -3.94 9.24
C VAL A 163 -5.23 -3.12 8.34
N VAL A 164 -4.67 -2.25 7.50
CA VAL A 164 -5.47 -1.38 6.65
C VAL A 164 -6.21 -2.15 5.56
N GLU A 165 -5.56 -3.10 4.91
CA GLU A 165 -6.24 -3.95 3.93
C GLU A 165 -7.36 -4.78 4.57
N GLY A 166 -7.13 -5.33 5.77
CA GLY A 166 -8.15 -6.01 6.54
C GLY A 166 -9.33 -5.10 6.87
N ALA A 167 -9.08 -3.86 7.28
CA ALA A 167 -10.13 -2.88 7.56
C ALA A 167 -10.94 -2.52 6.32
N ILE A 168 -10.30 -2.31 5.16
CA ILE A 168 -10.98 -2.05 3.89
C ILE A 168 -11.91 -3.20 3.52
N LEU A 169 -11.42 -4.44 3.59
CA LEU A 169 -12.20 -5.63 3.26
C LEU A 169 -13.35 -5.86 4.27
N ALA A 170 -13.12 -5.58 5.56
CA ALA A 170 -14.16 -5.64 6.57
C ALA A 170 -15.28 -4.62 6.31
N LEU A 171 -14.95 -3.38 5.94
CA LEU A 171 -15.95 -2.35 5.60
C LEU A 171 -16.77 -2.71 4.35
N VAL A 172 -16.14 -3.36 3.37
CA VAL A 172 -16.78 -3.83 2.14
C VAL A 172 -17.71 -5.01 2.41
N ASP A 173 -17.30 -5.97 3.25
CA ASP A 173 -18.19 -7.05 3.70
C ASP A 173 -19.37 -6.49 4.50
N LEU A 174 -19.12 -5.50 5.37
CA LEU A 174 -20.16 -4.85 6.17
C LEU A 174 -21.21 -4.17 5.28
N THR A 175 -20.81 -3.60 4.15
CA THR A 175 -21.73 -3.03 3.17
C THR A 175 -22.74 -4.06 2.66
N GLY A 176 -22.30 -5.31 2.46
CA GLY A 176 -23.21 -6.42 2.12
C GLY A 176 -24.17 -6.76 3.26
N VAL A 177 -23.65 -6.85 4.48
CA VAL A 177 -24.45 -7.14 5.69
C VAL A 177 -25.52 -6.07 5.91
N ILE A 178 -25.20 -4.80 5.70
CA ILE A 178 -26.12 -3.67 5.86
C ILE A 178 -27.14 -3.62 4.72
N HIS A 179 -26.73 -3.93 3.48
CA HIS A 179 -27.62 -3.90 2.32
C HIS A 179 -28.83 -4.83 2.50
N ASP A 180 -28.61 -6.03 3.03
CA ASP A 180 -29.67 -7.01 3.35
C ASP A 180 -30.67 -6.53 4.42
N LYS A 181 -30.38 -5.40 5.09
CA LYS A 181 -31.15 -4.82 6.20
C LYS A 181 -31.78 -3.48 5.86
N LEU A 182 -31.66 -3.02 4.61
CA LEU A 182 -32.27 -1.79 4.16
C LEU A 182 -33.81 -1.88 4.18
N PRO A 183 -34.52 -0.75 4.39
CA PRO A 183 -35.98 -0.73 4.35
C PRO A 183 -36.51 -1.04 2.94
N ALA A 184 -37.73 -1.54 2.79
CA ALA A 184 -38.28 -2.01 1.51
C ALA A 184 -38.20 -1.00 0.34
N GLU A 185 -38.27 0.30 0.64
CA GLU A 185 -38.16 1.38 -0.35
C GLU A 185 -36.84 2.17 -0.17
N TYR A 186 -35.69 1.50 -0.23
CA TYR A 186 -34.38 2.15 -0.09
C TYR A 186 -33.94 2.89 -1.37
N ASP A 187 -32.98 3.82 -1.27
CA ASP A 187 -32.45 4.56 -2.43
C ASP A 187 -31.58 3.65 -3.34
N PRO A 188 -31.75 3.67 -4.68
CA PRO A 188 -30.97 2.84 -5.61
C PRO A 188 -29.45 3.06 -5.56
N PHE A 189 -28.97 4.08 -4.86
CA PHE A 189 -27.56 4.23 -4.50
C PHE A 189 -26.98 2.97 -3.83
N TRP A 190 -27.73 2.32 -2.94
CA TRP A 190 -27.23 1.16 -2.21
C TRP A 190 -26.92 -0.03 -3.12
N ASP A 191 -27.74 -0.26 -4.15
CA ASP A 191 -27.48 -1.29 -5.16
C ASP A 191 -26.21 -0.98 -5.96
N LYS A 192 -26.02 0.29 -6.31
CA LYS A 192 -24.82 0.74 -7.02
C LYS A 192 -23.56 0.59 -6.16
N LEU A 193 -23.67 0.91 -4.86
CA LEU A 193 -22.59 0.72 -3.91
C LEU A 193 -22.26 -0.76 -3.74
N LEU A 194 -23.27 -1.62 -3.56
CA LEU A 194 -23.10 -3.07 -3.44
C LEU A 194 -22.46 -3.65 -4.71
N ALA A 195 -22.89 -3.22 -5.89
CA ALA A 195 -22.33 -3.68 -7.17
C ALA A 195 -20.88 -3.24 -7.38
N ALA A 196 -20.49 -2.07 -6.85
CA ALA A 196 -19.15 -1.51 -7.01
C ALA A 196 -18.17 -1.90 -5.88
N LYS A 197 -18.66 -2.48 -4.77
CA LYS A 197 -17.90 -2.61 -3.52
C LYS A 197 -16.56 -3.34 -3.68
N GLU A 198 -16.52 -4.43 -4.45
CA GLU A 198 -15.30 -5.24 -4.63
C GLU A 198 -14.24 -4.48 -5.45
N SER A 199 -14.69 -3.77 -6.50
CA SER A 199 -13.83 -2.93 -7.33
C SER A 199 -13.25 -1.77 -6.51
N ILE A 200 -14.11 -1.09 -5.72
CA ILE A 200 -13.69 -0.01 -4.83
C ILE A 200 -12.70 -0.53 -3.79
N ALA A 201 -12.97 -1.68 -3.16
CA ALA A 201 -12.10 -2.31 -2.17
C ALA A 201 -10.71 -2.61 -2.74
N ALA A 202 -10.68 -3.25 -3.92
CA ALA A 202 -9.45 -3.62 -4.59
C ALA A 202 -8.61 -2.37 -4.93
N ARG A 203 -9.24 -1.34 -5.49
CA ARG A 203 -8.56 -0.07 -5.86
C ARG A 203 -8.10 0.71 -4.64
N LEU A 204 -8.92 0.80 -3.59
CA LEU A 204 -8.57 1.46 -2.34
C LEU A 204 -7.39 0.76 -1.65
N SER A 205 -7.43 -0.57 -1.57
CA SER A 205 -6.36 -1.40 -1.00
C SER A 205 -5.07 -1.33 -1.82
N GLN A 206 -5.20 -1.30 -3.15
CA GLN A 206 -4.07 -1.11 -4.07
C GLN A 206 -3.43 0.27 -3.85
N GLY A 207 -4.25 1.32 -3.74
CA GLY A 207 -3.82 2.68 -3.46
C GLY A 207 -3.09 2.76 -2.13
N ALA A 208 -3.69 2.23 -1.06
CA ALA A 208 -3.11 2.23 0.28
C ALA A 208 -1.74 1.54 0.32
N SER A 209 -1.60 0.37 -0.31
CA SER A 209 -0.30 -0.32 -0.37
C SER A 209 0.73 0.45 -1.21
N ALA A 210 0.32 1.11 -2.30
CA ALA A 210 1.20 1.96 -3.08
C ALA A 210 1.65 3.22 -2.29
N GLY A 211 0.74 3.80 -1.50
CA GLY A 211 1.03 4.93 -0.62
C GLY A 211 1.98 4.55 0.52
N ILE A 212 1.75 3.42 1.19
CA ILE A 212 2.65 2.90 2.23
C ILE A 212 4.03 2.60 1.63
N ALA A 213 4.08 1.95 0.45
CA ALA A 213 5.35 1.73 -0.24
C ALA A 213 6.09 3.04 -0.48
N TYR A 214 5.40 4.06 -1.00
CA TYR A 214 5.97 5.39 -1.22
C TYR A 214 6.52 6.01 0.06
N HIS A 215 5.71 6.05 1.12
CA HIS A 215 6.09 6.59 2.43
C HIS A 215 7.36 5.93 2.96
N LEU A 216 7.37 4.60 3.05
CA LEU A 216 8.53 3.84 3.53
C LEU A 216 9.77 4.03 2.64
N GLY A 217 9.57 4.26 1.35
CA GLY A 217 10.65 4.58 0.41
C GLY A 217 11.25 5.98 0.65
N VAL A 218 10.40 6.99 0.93
CA VAL A 218 10.83 8.33 1.32
C VAL A 218 11.63 8.27 2.62
N ASP A 219 11.12 7.56 3.61
CA ASP A 219 11.76 7.35 4.91
C ASP A 219 13.08 6.57 4.82
N ALA A 220 13.21 5.66 3.85
CA ALA A 220 14.46 4.93 3.64
C ALA A 220 15.55 5.79 2.98
N VAL A 221 15.19 6.72 2.09
CA VAL A 221 16.15 7.37 1.17
C VAL A 221 16.28 8.88 1.41
N LEU A 222 15.16 9.58 1.56
CA LEU A 222 15.10 11.05 1.60
C LEU A 222 15.02 11.59 3.02
N GLN A 223 14.39 10.84 3.93
CA GLN A 223 14.17 11.23 5.33
C GLN A 223 14.60 10.11 6.28
N PRO A 224 15.89 9.72 6.29
CA PRO A 224 16.36 8.57 7.05
C PRO A 224 16.08 8.70 8.55
N GLY A 225 15.40 7.69 9.10
CA GLY A 225 15.10 7.56 10.51
C GLY A 225 15.36 6.15 11.03
N ALA A 226 15.68 6.04 12.32
CA ALA A 226 15.80 4.75 12.98
C ALA A 226 14.40 4.18 13.28
N TYR A 227 14.27 2.86 13.22
CA TYR A 227 13.17 2.19 13.90
C TYR A 227 13.33 2.34 15.41
N HIS A 228 12.22 2.60 16.06
CA HIS A 228 12.13 2.57 17.51
C HIS A 228 11.63 1.20 18.00
N ASP A 229 11.84 0.90 19.28
CA ASP A 229 11.36 -0.32 19.96
C ASP A 229 11.85 -1.66 19.39
N LEU A 230 12.99 -1.66 18.70
CA LEU A 230 13.66 -2.92 18.37
C LEU A 230 14.32 -3.52 19.62
N PRO A 231 14.27 -4.85 19.82
CA PRO A 231 14.90 -5.50 20.98
C PRO A 231 16.44 -5.55 20.90
N PHE A 232 17.04 -4.86 19.93
CA PHE A 232 18.46 -4.76 19.67
C PHE A 232 18.78 -3.44 18.96
N SER A 233 20.00 -2.96 19.10
CA SER A 233 20.51 -1.80 18.35
C SER A 233 21.06 -2.23 16.99
N MET A 234 20.95 -1.34 16.00
CA MET A 234 21.53 -1.54 14.69
C MET A 234 22.01 -0.20 14.12
N PRO A 235 22.97 -0.19 13.18
CA PRO A 235 23.39 1.04 12.51
C PRO A 235 22.24 1.63 11.68
N MET A 236 22.28 2.93 11.40
CA MET A 236 21.23 3.64 10.64
C MET A 236 20.98 3.00 9.28
N GLU A 237 22.03 2.53 8.63
CA GLU A 237 21.99 1.82 7.35
C GLU A 237 21.13 0.56 7.41
N ALA A 238 21.13 -0.15 8.54
CA ALA A 238 20.30 -1.33 8.74
C ALA A 238 18.81 -0.94 8.87
N HIS A 239 18.50 0.15 9.59
CA HIS A 239 17.13 0.67 9.66
C HIS A 239 16.59 1.07 8.29
N GLN A 240 17.36 1.86 7.53
CA GLN A 240 17.01 2.25 6.15
C GLN A 240 16.83 1.05 5.23
N THR A 241 17.67 0.02 5.37
CA THR A 241 17.55 -1.22 4.60
C THR A 241 16.23 -1.93 4.90
N ILE A 242 15.84 -2.02 6.16
CA ILE A 242 14.57 -2.64 6.55
C ILE A 242 13.38 -1.82 6.01
N LEU A 243 13.41 -0.49 6.11
CA LEU A 243 12.39 0.39 5.52
C LEU A 243 12.27 0.18 4.01
N ALA A 244 13.40 0.18 3.29
CA ALA A 244 13.45 -0.06 1.85
C ALA A 244 12.91 -1.45 1.47
N MET A 245 13.19 -2.48 2.27
CA MET A 245 12.68 -3.82 2.05
C MET A 245 11.17 -3.91 2.28
N ASN A 246 10.63 -3.26 3.30
CA ASN A 246 9.20 -3.17 3.50
C ASN A 246 8.52 -2.40 2.36
N ALA A 247 9.11 -1.29 1.93
CA ALA A 247 8.63 -0.51 0.79
C ALA A 247 8.55 -1.36 -0.50
N ALA A 248 9.61 -2.13 -0.79
CA ALA A 248 9.64 -3.03 -1.93
C ALA A 248 8.63 -4.19 -1.80
N ALA A 249 8.46 -4.76 -0.61
CA ALA A 249 7.49 -5.82 -0.36
C ALA A 249 6.05 -5.33 -0.55
N GLU A 250 5.72 -4.13 -0.07
CA GLU A 250 4.44 -3.45 -0.30
C GLU A 250 4.21 -3.20 -1.80
N ALA A 251 5.22 -2.74 -2.54
CA ALA A 251 5.09 -2.52 -3.96
C ALA A 251 4.89 -3.80 -4.79
N ILE A 252 5.55 -4.89 -4.41
CA ILE A 252 5.29 -6.22 -4.99
C ILE A 252 3.83 -6.62 -4.71
N ASP A 253 3.33 -6.32 -3.51
CA ASP A 253 1.95 -6.60 -3.13
C ASP A 253 0.92 -5.89 -4.01
N VAL A 254 1.19 -4.61 -4.36
CA VAL A 254 0.38 -3.85 -5.32
C VAL A 254 0.29 -4.57 -6.67
N GLY A 255 1.37 -5.18 -7.15
CA GLY A 255 1.40 -5.95 -8.40
C GLY A 255 0.54 -7.22 -8.34
N HIS A 256 0.50 -7.90 -7.20
CA HIS A 256 -0.30 -9.13 -7.03
C HIS A 256 -1.81 -8.89 -6.84
N LYS A 257 -2.22 -7.68 -6.45
CA LYS A 257 -3.64 -7.29 -6.32
C LYS A 257 -4.36 -7.15 -7.66
N GLN A 258 -3.69 -7.35 -8.79
CA GLN A 258 -4.24 -7.18 -10.14
C GLN A 258 -5.10 -8.34 -10.67
N SER A 259 -5.65 -9.23 -9.83
CA SER A 259 -6.39 -10.42 -10.32
C SER A 259 -7.92 -10.34 -10.28
N THR A 260 -8.51 -9.16 -10.18
CA THR A 260 -9.95 -8.96 -10.43
C THR A 260 -10.21 -7.55 -11.00
N GLY A 261 -10.30 -7.45 -12.34
CA GLY A 261 -10.79 -6.27 -13.05
C GLY A 261 -9.73 -5.29 -13.57
N GLU A 262 -9.42 -5.44 -14.86
CA GLU A 262 -8.89 -4.45 -15.81
C GLU A 262 -7.38 -4.08 -15.83
N ARG A 263 -6.84 -4.17 -17.07
CA ARG A 263 -5.46 -3.93 -17.54
C ARG A 263 -4.91 -2.52 -17.33
N VAL A 264 -5.74 -1.54 -16.98
CA VAL A 264 -5.42 -0.11 -17.01
C VAL A 264 -4.50 0.31 -15.84
N VAL A 265 -4.72 -0.23 -14.64
CA VAL A 265 -3.94 0.15 -13.43
C VAL A 265 -2.68 -0.70 -13.27
N SER A 266 -2.56 -1.79 -14.05
CA SER A 266 -1.40 -2.68 -14.00
C SER A 266 -0.06 -1.97 -14.23
N GLN A 267 -0.07 -0.94 -15.09
CA GLN A 267 1.08 -0.13 -15.43
C GLN A 267 1.44 0.90 -14.34
N ALA A 268 0.46 1.49 -13.64
CA ALA A 268 0.71 2.43 -12.54
C ALA A 268 1.35 1.75 -11.32
N SER A 269 0.91 0.54 -11.01
CA SER A 269 1.57 -0.32 -10.02
C SER A 269 2.90 -0.88 -10.49
N GLY A 270 3.08 -1.04 -11.81
CA GLY A 270 4.37 -1.35 -12.43
C GLY A 270 5.38 -0.21 -12.25
N VAL A 271 4.95 1.05 -12.23
CA VAL A 271 5.82 2.21 -11.91
C VAL A 271 6.35 2.12 -10.48
N ALA A 272 5.49 1.82 -9.49
CA ALA A 272 5.93 1.64 -8.12
C ALA A 272 6.86 0.42 -8.04
N GLN A 273 6.43 -0.74 -8.54
CA GLN A 273 7.22 -1.98 -8.54
C GLN A 273 8.58 -1.82 -9.25
N ASP A 274 8.65 -1.09 -10.36
CA ASP A 274 9.88 -0.86 -11.11
C ASP A 274 10.71 0.29 -10.53
N GLY A 275 10.10 1.27 -9.86
CA GLY A 275 10.80 2.24 -8.99
C GLY A 275 11.47 1.56 -7.82
N PHE A 276 10.82 0.58 -7.18
CA PHE A 276 11.40 -0.25 -6.13
C PHE A 276 12.36 -1.31 -6.68
N LYS A 277 12.19 -1.82 -7.90
CA LYS A 277 13.25 -2.58 -8.59
C LYS A 277 14.39 -1.68 -9.06
N ALA A 278 14.20 -0.39 -9.29
CA ALA A 278 15.27 0.56 -9.61
C ALA A 278 16.02 0.96 -8.34
N ILE A 279 15.34 1.03 -7.18
CA ILE A 279 15.97 1.07 -5.85
C ILE A 279 16.69 -0.27 -5.58
N GLY A 280 16.06 -1.40 -5.91
CA GLY A 280 16.62 -2.76 -5.86
C GLY A 280 17.76 -3.02 -6.85
N ALA A 281 17.77 -2.33 -7.99
CA ALA A 281 18.78 -2.39 -9.04
C ALA A 281 19.88 -1.36 -8.77
N GLY A 282 19.56 -0.26 -8.08
CA GLY A 282 20.49 0.56 -7.32
C GLY A 282 21.22 -0.32 -6.31
N LEU A 283 20.49 -1.17 -5.57
CA LEU A 283 21.03 -2.24 -4.71
C LEU A 283 21.81 -3.33 -5.48
N LYS A 284 21.50 -3.65 -6.74
CA LYS A 284 22.34 -4.53 -7.60
C LYS A 284 23.58 -3.83 -8.17
N MET A 285 23.52 -2.54 -8.43
CA MET A 285 24.64 -1.70 -8.85
C MET A 285 25.44 -1.18 -7.65
N LEU A 286 24.98 -1.42 -6.44
CA LEU A 286 25.73 -1.30 -5.20
C LEU A 286 26.67 -2.49 -4.98
N ILE A 287 26.72 -3.41 -5.95
CA ILE A 287 27.56 -4.58 -5.87
C ILE A 287 28.38 -4.75 -7.17
N PRO A 288 29.72 -4.84 -7.07
CA PRO A 288 30.57 -4.92 -8.25
C PRO A 288 30.42 -6.29 -8.94
N GLY A 289 29.72 -6.31 -10.07
CA GLY A 289 30.08 -7.24 -11.13
C GLY A 289 31.54 -6.94 -11.52
N LYS A 290 32.38 -7.98 -11.55
CA LYS A 290 33.67 -7.88 -12.23
C LYS A 290 33.47 -7.45 -13.67
#